data_AF-A0A932C5Q5-F1
#
_entry.id   AF-A0A932C5Q5-F1
#
_cell.length_a   1.000
_cell.length_b   1.000
_cell.length_c   1.000
_cell.angle_alpha   90.00
_cell.angle_beta   90.00
_cell.angle_gamma   90.00
#
_symmetry.space_group_name_H-M   'P 1'
#
loop_
_entity.id
_entity.type
_entity.pdbx_description
1 polymer ?
#
loop_
_entity_poly.entity_id
_entity_poly.type
_entity_poly.pdbx_seq_one_letter_code
_entity_poly.pdbx_strand_id
1 'polypeptide(L)' 'MEFLRSQINAHPGEITIIAVGEMTNVAALLVSDPDIGPKIKVIARRAGIHHRPPDPVTISPCHAQALRAVRR' A
#
# COMPACT_ATOMS: atom_id res chain seq x y z
N MET A 1 13.41 -1.22 -2.94
CA MET A 1 12.75 -1.31 -1.61
C MET A 1 13.53 -0.66 -0.49
N GLU A 2 14.86 -0.71 -0.53
CA GLU A 2 15.72 -0.17 0.54
C GLU A 2 15.41 1.29 0.92
N PHE A 3 15.18 2.15 -0.09
CA PHE A 3 14.83 3.54 0.14
C PHE A 3 13.56 3.70 1.00
N LEU A 4 12.44 3.07 0.60
CA LEU A 4 11.20 3.15 1.37
C LEU A 4 11.37 2.60 2.79
N ARG A 5 12.07 1.47 2.94
CA ARG A 5 12.33 0.88 4.25
C ARG A 5 13.15 1.80 5.14
N SER A 6 14.22 2.39 4.61
CA SER A 6 15.07 3.34 5.33
C SER A 6 14.28 4.57 5.79
N GLN A 7 13.46 5.16 4.91
CA GLN A 7 12.68 6.34 5.25
C GLN A 7 11.61 6.03 6.31
N ILE A 8 10.89 4.92 6.19
CA ILE A 8 9.83 4.54 7.15
C ILE A 8 10.42 4.24 8.53
N ASN A 9 11.59 3.58 8.58
CA ASN A 9 12.25 3.31 9.87
C ASN A 9 12.87 4.55 10.49
N ALA A 10 13.30 5.54 9.69
CA ALA A 10 13.79 6.82 10.19
C ALA A 10 12.66 7.70 10.76
N HIS A 11 11.44 7.56 10.24
CA HIS A 11 10.29 8.41 10.58
C HIS A 11 8.99 7.58 10.82
N PRO A 12 8.97 6.71 11.85
CA PRO A 12 7.82 5.87 12.11
C PRO A 12 6.60 6.71 12.53
N GLY A 13 5.46 6.50 11.87
CA GLY A 13 4.19 7.19 12.14
C GLY A 13 4.06 8.57 11.48
N GLU A 14 5.08 9.05 10.78
CA GLU A 14 5.05 10.37 10.11
C GLU A 14 4.81 10.25 8.60
N ILE A 15 5.26 9.15 7.99
CA ILE A 15 5.23 9.00 6.53
C ILE A 15 3.80 8.66 6.04
N THR A 16 3.33 9.47 5.10
CA THR A 16 2.13 9.20 4.29
C THR A 16 2.55 8.82 2.87
N ILE A 17 2.15 7.63 2.42
CA ILE A 17 2.47 7.14 1.08
C ILE A 17 1.31 7.51 0.15
N ILE A 18 1.63 8.24 -0.93
CA ILE A 18 0.67 8.54 -2.01
C ILE A 18 0.98 7.67 -3.23
N ALA A 19 0.20 6.61 -3.44
CA ALA A 19 0.31 5.73 -4.59
C ALA A 19 -0.45 6.33 -5.79
N VAL A 20 0.29 6.90 -6.73
CA VAL A 20 -0.24 7.47 -7.99
C VAL A 20 -0.34 6.41 -9.10
N GLY A 21 0.38 5.29 -8.97
CA GLY A 21 0.38 4.14 -9.90
C GLY A 21 0.16 2.80 -9.20
N GLU A 22 0.58 1.71 -9.84
CA GLU A 22 0.43 0.35 -9.31
C GLU A 22 1.14 0.17 -7.95
N MET A 23 0.44 -0.43 -6.99
CA MET A 23 0.90 -0.59 -5.60
C MET A 23 1.93 -1.70 -5.41
N THR A 24 2.49 -2.28 -6.47
CA THR A 24 3.40 -3.43 -6.40
C THR A 24 4.57 -3.20 -5.46
N ASN A 25 5.10 -1.97 -5.43
CA ASN A 25 6.24 -1.65 -4.57
C ASN A 25 5.87 -1.66 -3.07
N VAL A 26 4.71 -1.11 -2.73
CA VAL A 26 4.21 -1.08 -1.35
C VAL A 26 3.75 -2.47 -0.93
N ALA A 27 3.08 -3.21 -1.82
CA ALA A 27 2.63 -4.57 -1.58
C ALA A 27 3.81 -5.51 -1.30
N ALA A 28 4.86 -5.47 -2.13
CA ALA A 28 6.04 -6.30 -1.92
C ALA A 28 6.79 -5.94 -0.62
N LEU A 29 6.80 -4.66 -0.24
CA LEU A 29 7.38 -4.22 1.03
C LEU A 29 6.59 -4.75 2.24
N LEU A 30 5.26 -4.66 2.22
CA LEU A 30 4.40 -5.17 3.29
C LEU A 30 4.43 -6.70 3.41
N VAL A 31 4.60 -7.41 2.30
CA VAL A 31 4.75 -8.88 2.30
C VAL A 31 6.13 -9.29 2.82
N SER A 32 7.19 -8.58 2.44
CA SER A 32 8.55 -8.90 2.86
C SER A 32 8.85 -8.46 4.30
N ASP A 33 8.16 -7.45 4.82
CA ASP A 33 8.43 -6.84 6.12
C ASP A 33 7.11 -6.36 6.77
N PRO A 34 6.34 -7.28 7.38
CA PRO A 34 5.02 -6.95 7.94
C PRO A 34 5.09 -5.95 9.10
N ASP A 35 6.22 -5.86 9.80
CA ASP A 35 6.46 -4.90 10.89
C ASP A 35 6.52 -3.44 10.41
N ILE A 36 6.67 -3.21 9.10
CA ILE A 36 6.69 -1.87 8.53
C ILE A 36 5.29 -1.26 8.39
N GLY A 37 4.24 -2.09 8.27
CA GLY A 37 2.86 -1.64 8.10
C GLY A 37 2.41 -0.67 9.19
N PRO A 38 2.57 -1.03 10.49
CA PRO A 38 2.21 -0.15 11.60
C PRO A 38 3.00 1.16 11.67
N LYS A 39 4.17 1.24 11.02
CA LYS A 39 5.03 2.44 11.01
C LYS A 39 4.60 3.44 9.93
N ILE A 40 3.71 3.05 9.02
CA ILE A 40 3.19 3.95 7.99
C ILE A 40 1.93 4.62 8.51
N LYS A 41 1.87 5.95 8.46
CA LYS A 41 0.74 6.72 8.98
C LYS A 41 -0.53 6.49 8.18
N VAL A 42 -0.43 6.65 6.86
CA VAL A 42 -1.53 6.53 5.91
C VAL A 42 -0.98 6.07 4.56
N ILE A 43 -1.71 5.20 3.89
CA ILE A 43 -1.48 4.86 2.48
C ILE A 43 -2.70 5.33 1.70
N ALA A 44 -2.54 6.44 0.97
CA ALA A 44 -3.56 6.97 0.09
C ALA A 44 -3.21 6.61 -1.36
N ARG A 45 -4.25 6.27 -2.13
CA ARG A 45 -4.10 5.88 -3.52
C ARG A 45 -5.05 6.68 -4.38
N ARG A 46 -4.64 7.01 -5.60
CA ARG A 46 -5.58 7.42 -6.63
C ARG A 46 -6.62 6.31 -6.86
N ALA A 47 -7.84 6.53 -6.38
CA ALA A 47 -8.96 5.69 -6.69
C ALA A 47 -9.38 5.95 -8.15
N GLY A 48 -9.38 4.90 -8.99
CA GLY A 48 -9.96 4.97 -10.33
C GLY A 48 -11.48 5.17 -10.25
N ILE A 49 -12.06 5.65 -11.36
CA ILE A 49 -13.51 5.77 -11.54
C ILE A 49 -14.08 4.34 -11.65
N HIS A 50 -14.91 3.94 -10.68
CA HIS A 50 -15.56 2.62 -10.70
C HIS A 50 -16.97 2.79 -11.28
N HIS A 51 -17.16 2.43 -12.56
CA HIS A 51 -18.48 2.41 -13.21
C HIS A 51 -19.40 1.26 -12.74
N ARG A 52 -18.88 0.33 -11.94
CA ARG A 52 -19.61 -0.77 -11.29
C ARG A 52 -19.17 -0.91 -9.83
N PRO A 53 -20.02 -1.49 -8.94
CA PRO A 53 -19.55 -1.91 -7.62
C PRO A 53 -18.32 -2.80 -7.79
N PRO A 54 -17.27 -2.61 -6.97
CA PRO A 54 -16.00 -3.27 -7.18
C PRO A 54 -16.16 -4.78 -6.96
N ASP A 55 -16.21 -5.54 -8.04
CA ASP A 55 -16.05 -6.98 -8.01
C ASP A 55 -14.55 -7.33 -7.88
N PRO A 56 -14.21 -8.52 -7.35
CA PRO A 56 -12.82 -8.93 -7.14
C PRO A 56 -11.95 -8.98 -8.41
N VAL A 57 -12.55 -8.98 -9.60
CA VAL A 57 -11.88 -9.05 -10.90
C VAL A 57 -11.51 -7.66 -11.42
N THR A 58 -12.34 -6.64 -11.14
CA THR A 58 -12.08 -5.24 -11.54
C THR A 58 -11.03 -4.58 -10.65
N ILE A 59 -10.90 -5.03 -9.39
CA ILE A 59 -9.75 -4.66 -8.55
C ILE A 59 -8.54 -5.44 -9.06
N SER A 60 -7.52 -4.74 -9.60
CA SER A 60 -6.26 -5.39 -9.99
C SER A 60 -5.77 -6.32 -8.86
N PRO A 61 -5.35 -7.57 -9.16
CA PRO A 61 -4.98 -8.54 -8.12
C PRO A 61 -3.94 -8.01 -7.12
N CYS A 62 -2.99 -7.19 -7.61
CA CYS A 62 -2.00 -6.52 -6.76
C CYS A 62 -2.63 -5.50 -5.79
N HIS A 63 -3.72 -4.84 -6.18
CA HIS A 63 -4.49 -3.92 -5.35
C HIS A 63 -5.29 -4.64 -4.28
N ALA A 64 -5.88 -5.79 -4.60
CA ALA A 64 -6.58 -6.60 -3.63
C ALA A 64 -5.62 -7.10 -2.53
N GLN A 65 -4.40 -7.48 -2.91
CA GLN A 65 -3.35 -7.92 -1.98
C GLN A 65 -2.89 -6.77 -1.07
N ALA A 66 -2.67 -5.58 -1.62
CA ALA A 66 -2.28 -4.41 -0.85
C ALA A 66 -3.38 -3.96 0.14
N LEU A 67 -4.65 -3.94 -0.28
CA LEU A 67 -5.76 -3.58 0.62
C LEU A 67 -5.91 -4.56 1.78
N ARG A 68 -5.69 -5.86 1.54
CA ARG A 68 -5.69 -6.88 2.60
C ARG A 68 -4.52 -6.72 3.56
N ALA A 69 -3.35 -6.30 3.06
CA ALA A 69 -2.16 -6.06 3.88
C ALA A 69 -2.29 -4.81 4.77
N VAL A 70 -3.01 -3.78 4.31
CA VAL A 70 -3.23 -2.53 5.07
C VAL A 70 -4.36 -2.65 6.11
N ARG A 71 -5.33 -3.52 5.89
CA ARG A 71 -6.47 -3.74 6.82
C ARG A 71 -6.19 -4.71 7.96
N ARG A 72 -4.95 -5.14 8.16
CA ARG A 72 -4.56 -6.00 9.30
C ARG A 72 -4.01 -5.17 10.44
#